data_AF-Q4DMW6-F1
#
_entry.id   AF-Q4DMW6-F1
#
_cell.length_a   1.000
_cell.length_b   1.000
_cell.length_c   1.000
_cell.angle_alpha   90.00
_cell.angle_beta   90.00
_cell.angle_gamma   90.00
#
_symmetry.space_group_name_H-M   'P 1'
#
loop_
_entity.id
_entity.type
_entity.pdbx_description
1 polymer ?
#
loop_
_entity_poly.entity_id
_entity_poly.type
_entity_poly.pdbx_seq_one_letter_code
_entity_poly.pdbx_strand_id
1 'polypeptide(L)'
;MKWSAVCLLKRDFDAWAYSINWPQRKSLLPLLGSVSLTVEDIKFAYNAWCLLRLAMFFGTGHPKILSPLVNTTPSMDIIYGGNRLFYMHAEVGASLSRYKPKVALTPSHPDAQPVQSFPWRKVIREAGERRTDNEDCDGGVEIVLGMENGLSENVVSQCDYCLYIPQYGSIGSLSMISAMAIALHSAASAHVEQCMRDDDRVSPCSSRGHMPLSNGSLKVTKGDNLPHETNLLSLSNAEIAEILRARRMSYPMQLSVMVYNEFGDRNIGAIMRNANVFNCEQMIVLHRRKFNRRGALGTQHLINTLFYSGVDDAQCQKSLEGYTIWLLYQYYPYLKIYEDPNGDEDATFIRPESSLFQEWLQCSHGMNPDHPMMTFHASHLIGTDVYLDDSDSVHAAVQHAANEGYRGIVLVVPEEGASFQREIVKKARRIAYVVHPDRLARKVQRGLNGALSSAIALERLRTAIDGLQ
;
A
#
# COMPACT_ATOMS: atom_id res chain seq x y z
N MET A 1 -0.85 31.60 23.86
CA MET A 1 -0.03 31.61 22.63
C MET A 1 -0.93 31.26 21.45
N LYS A 2 -1.00 32.12 20.43
CA LYS A 2 -1.72 31.82 19.18
C LYS A 2 -0.91 30.76 18.43
N TRP A 3 -1.46 29.56 18.26
CA TRP A 3 -0.91 28.51 17.39
C TRP A 3 -1.13 28.93 15.94
N SER A 4 -0.31 29.85 15.44
CA SER A 4 -0.31 30.27 14.04
C SER A 4 1.07 30.02 13.45
N ALA A 5 1.09 29.25 12.38
CA ALA A 5 2.25 28.82 11.59
C ALA A 5 3.05 27.64 12.16
N VAL A 6 2.41 26.46 12.29
CA VAL A 6 3.14 25.22 11.93
C VAL A 6 3.42 25.35 10.44
N CYS A 7 4.57 25.95 10.12
CA CYS A 7 5.05 26.05 8.75
C CYS A 7 5.22 24.61 8.26
N LEU A 8 4.52 24.24 7.19
CA LEU A 8 4.83 22.99 6.48
C LEU A 8 6.34 22.97 6.25
N LEU A 9 7.02 21.89 6.65
CA LEU A 9 8.42 21.67 6.30
C LEU A 9 8.59 21.97 4.81
N LYS A 10 9.57 22.80 4.45
CA LYS A 10 9.80 23.21 3.06
C LYS A 10 9.95 21.94 2.21
N ARG A 11 9.05 21.82 1.22
CA ARG A 11 8.71 20.76 0.24
C ARG A 11 9.70 19.64 -0.15
N ASP A 12 10.97 19.68 0.22
CA ASP A 12 12.00 18.74 -0.24
C ASP A 12 12.10 17.50 0.66
N PHE A 13 11.00 16.75 0.72
CA PHE A 13 10.88 15.53 1.53
C PHE A 13 10.87 14.28 0.65
N ASP A 14 11.09 14.38 -0.67
CA ASP A 14 11.36 13.18 -1.46
C ASP A 14 12.82 12.74 -1.21
N ALA A 15 13.22 12.74 0.06
CA ALA A 15 14.52 12.27 0.52
C ALA A 15 14.78 10.83 0.09
N TRP A 16 13.68 10.11 -0.10
CA TRP A 16 13.60 8.82 -0.77
C TRP A 16 14.37 8.75 -2.09
N ALA A 17 14.34 9.80 -2.91
CA ALA A 17 14.97 9.86 -4.23
C ALA A 17 16.44 10.29 -4.20
N TYR A 18 16.99 10.70 -3.05
CA TYR A 18 18.42 11.04 -2.97
C TYR A 18 19.29 9.78 -3.08
N SER A 19 20.35 9.88 -3.89
CA SER A 19 21.40 8.87 -3.98
C SER A 19 20.86 7.45 -4.16
N ILE A 20 19.96 7.26 -5.14
CA ILE A 20 19.42 5.93 -5.47
C ILE A 20 20.57 5.00 -5.85
N ASN A 21 20.83 4.01 -5.00
CA ASN A 21 21.73 2.91 -5.27
C ASN A 21 20.88 1.65 -5.52
N TRP A 22 20.54 1.41 -6.77
CA TRP A 22 19.71 0.28 -7.18
C TRP A 22 20.43 -0.63 -8.20
N PRO A 23 21.47 -1.36 -7.75
CA PRO A 23 22.19 -2.29 -8.61
C PRO A 23 21.27 -3.46 -9.00
N GLN A 24 21.04 -3.63 -10.30
CA GLN A 24 20.23 -4.71 -10.88
C GLN A 24 20.98 -6.06 -10.79
N ARG A 25 21.18 -6.57 -9.56
CA ARG A 25 21.93 -7.82 -9.27
C ARG A 25 21.07 -8.75 -8.43
N LYS A 26 20.98 -10.01 -8.85
CA LYS A 26 20.13 -11.03 -8.19
C LYS A 26 20.50 -11.28 -6.73
N SER A 27 21.78 -11.14 -6.38
CA SER A 27 22.26 -11.27 -4.99
C SER A 27 21.75 -10.16 -4.05
N LEU A 28 21.19 -9.08 -4.58
CA LEU A 28 20.71 -7.93 -3.81
C LEU A 28 19.20 -7.72 -3.94
N LEU A 29 18.54 -8.36 -4.90
CA LEU A 29 17.15 -8.07 -5.29
C LEU A 29 16.33 -9.38 -5.26
N PRO A 30 15.56 -9.64 -4.19
CA PRO A 30 14.89 -10.92 -3.95
C PRO A 30 13.95 -11.36 -5.07
N LEU A 31 13.26 -10.41 -5.71
CA LEU A 31 12.32 -10.70 -6.79
C LEU A 31 12.89 -10.42 -8.18
N LEU A 32 14.19 -10.12 -8.29
CA LEU A 32 14.81 -9.90 -9.59
C LEU A 32 14.73 -11.20 -10.40
N GLY A 33 13.91 -11.11 -11.42
CA GLY A 33 13.63 -12.19 -12.34
C GLY A 33 12.35 -12.96 -12.04
N SER A 34 12.07 -13.19 -10.76
CA SER A 34 10.88 -13.92 -10.34
C SER A 34 9.58 -13.14 -10.54
N VAL A 35 9.61 -11.81 -10.39
CA VAL A 35 8.44 -10.95 -10.66
C VAL A 35 8.86 -9.72 -11.45
N SER A 36 8.23 -9.51 -12.60
CA SER A 36 8.37 -8.31 -13.43
C SER A 36 7.13 -7.44 -13.33
N LEU A 37 7.33 -6.13 -13.35
CA LEU A 37 6.25 -5.14 -13.32
C LEU A 37 6.16 -4.45 -14.68
N THR A 38 4.97 -4.47 -15.26
CA THR A 38 4.70 -3.81 -16.54
C THR A 38 3.46 -2.94 -16.41
N VAL A 39 3.54 -1.73 -16.95
CA VAL A 39 2.43 -0.77 -16.97
C VAL A 39 2.17 -0.38 -18.42
N GLU A 40 0.91 -0.42 -18.84
CA GLU A 40 0.54 -0.08 -20.23
C GLU A 40 0.85 1.39 -20.54
N ASP A 41 0.39 2.30 -19.69
CA ASP A 41 0.65 3.74 -19.81
C ASP A 41 0.76 4.39 -18.43
N ILE A 42 1.57 5.44 -18.29
CA ILE A 42 1.77 6.12 -17.01
C ILE A 42 1.86 7.63 -17.17
N LYS A 43 0.75 8.31 -16.87
CA LYS A 43 0.59 9.75 -17.15
C LYS A 43 1.06 10.64 -16.01
N PHE A 44 0.82 10.22 -14.77
CA PHE A 44 1.07 11.04 -13.59
C PHE A 44 2.44 10.73 -13.00
N ALA A 45 3.24 11.78 -12.78
CA ALA A 45 4.56 11.67 -12.16
C ALA A 45 4.51 10.95 -10.80
N TYR A 46 3.50 11.26 -9.97
CA TYR A 46 3.28 10.56 -8.70
C TYR A 46 3.18 9.04 -8.85
N ASN A 47 2.45 8.55 -9.87
CA ASN A 47 2.33 7.11 -10.12
C ASN A 47 3.66 6.53 -10.59
N ALA A 48 4.40 7.24 -11.45
CA ALA A 48 5.72 6.85 -11.91
C ALA A 48 6.70 6.65 -10.75
N TRP A 49 6.69 7.56 -9.78
CA TRP A 49 7.49 7.44 -8.57
C TRP A 49 7.03 6.32 -7.64
N CYS A 50 5.72 6.17 -7.45
CA CYS A 50 5.19 5.05 -6.67
C CYS A 50 5.57 3.70 -7.30
N LEU A 51 5.62 3.60 -8.64
CA LEU A 51 6.04 2.40 -9.35
C LEU A 51 7.51 2.07 -9.09
N LEU A 52 8.41 3.04 -9.23
CA LEU A 52 9.83 2.83 -8.90
C LEU A 52 10.02 2.46 -7.43
N ARG A 53 9.30 3.13 -6.54
CA ARG A 53 9.35 2.86 -5.10
C ARG A 53 8.91 1.45 -4.77
N LEU A 54 7.82 1.01 -5.39
CA LEU A 54 7.31 -0.34 -5.22
C LEU A 54 8.32 -1.39 -5.75
N ALA A 55 8.88 -1.17 -6.93
CA ALA A 55 9.89 -2.03 -7.54
C ALA A 55 11.15 -2.16 -6.68
N MET A 56 11.68 -1.03 -6.18
CA MET A 56 12.84 -0.99 -5.30
C MET A 56 12.58 -1.65 -3.95
N PHE A 57 11.39 -1.45 -3.37
CA PHE A 57 11.03 -2.01 -2.07
C PHE A 57 11.03 -3.55 -2.08
N PHE A 58 10.39 -4.14 -3.08
CA PHE A 58 10.35 -5.60 -3.25
C PHE A 58 11.58 -6.17 -3.97
N GLY A 59 12.44 -5.32 -4.52
CA GLY A 59 13.64 -5.72 -5.24
C GLY A 59 13.32 -6.46 -6.54
N THR A 60 12.47 -5.88 -7.38
CA THR A 60 12.24 -6.37 -8.75
C THR A 60 13.29 -5.81 -9.71
N GLY A 61 13.20 -6.22 -10.99
CA GLY A 61 13.87 -5.50 -12.08
C GLY A 61 13.27 -4.10 -12.32
N HIS A 62 13.89 -3.33 -13.22
CA HIS A 62 13.29 -2.09 -13.71
C HIS A 62 11.87 -2.37 -14.28
N PRO A 63 10.85 -1.58 -13.88
CA PRO A 63 9.52 -1.71 -14.46
C PRO A 63 9.53 -1.35 -15.94
N LYS A 64 8.67 -2.02 -16.71
CA LYS A 64 8.46 -1.75 -18.13
C LYS A 64 7.24 -0.85 -18.33
N ILE A 65 7.37 0.13 -19.22
CA ILE A 65 6.26 0.94 -19.70
C ILE A 65 6.06 0.62 -21.18
N LEU A 66 4.88 0.09 -21.53
CA LEU A 66 4.58 -0.26 -22.93
C LEU A 66 4.43 0.98 -23.80
N SER A 67 3.74 1.99 -23.27
CA SER A 67 3.62 3.30 -23.89
C SER A 67 5.00 3.91 -24.10
N PRO A 68 5.30 4.49 -25.28
CA PRO A 68 6.56 5.19 -25.52
C PRO A 68 6.63 6.53 -24.78
N LEU A 69 5.57 6.92 -24.05
CA LEU A 69 5.44 8.20 -23.33
C LEU A 69 5.71 9.42 -24.22
N VAL A 70 5.42 9.33 -25.52
CA VAL A 70 5.53 10.45 -26.45
C VAL A 70 4.60 11.57 -26.00
N ASN A 71 5.12 12.79 -25.88
CA ASN A 71 4.43 13.98 -25.35
C ASN A 71 3.94 13.87 -23.89
N THR A 72 4.29 12.80 -23.18
CA THR A 72 3.94 12.62 -21.75
C THR A 72 5.21 12.73 -20.94
N THR A 73 5.31 13.77 -20.11
CA THR A 73 6.44 13.94 -19.21
C THR A 73 5.96 13.73 -17.78
N PRO A 74 6.28 12.60 -17.13
CA PRO A 74 6.06 12.45 -15.69
C PRO A 74 7.05 13.36 -14.92
N SER A 75 6.85 14.68 -14.95
CA SER A 75 7.72 15.63 -14.24
C SER A 75 7.23 15.90 -12.81
N MET A 76 8.12 15.80 -11.82
CA MET A 76 7.88 16.32 -10.45
C MET A 76 8.73 17.54 -10.05
N ASP A 77 9.75 17.96 -10.80
CA ASP A 77 10.40 19.24 -10.50
C ASP A 77 11.13 19.85 -11.71
N ILE A 78 10.92 21.14 -11.91
CA ILE A 78 11.39 21.96 -13.06
C ILE A 78 12.87 22.33 -12.88
N ILE A 79 13.45 22.15 -11.70
CA ILE A 79 14.80 22.66 -11.40
C ILE A 79 15.92 21.63 -11.66
N TYR A 80 15.72 20.33 -11.37
CA TYR A 80 16.83 19.35 -11.38
C TYR A 80 16.58 18.04 -12.18
N GLY A 81 15.64 18.03 -13.11
CA GLY A 81 15.57 16.95 -14.11
C GLY A 81 15.05 15.61 -13.60
N GLY A 82 14.03 15.62 -12.72
CA GLY A 82 13.40 14.41 -12.17
C GLY A 82 12.93 13.37 -13.20
N ASN A 83 12.70 13.78 -14.46
CA ASN A 83 12.43 12.86 -15.57
C ASN A 83 13.57 11.86 -15.79
N ARG A 84 14.83 12.29 -15.63
CA ARG A 84 16.01 11.45 -15.87
C ARG A 84 15.99 10.22 -14.98
N LEU A 85 15.61 10.37 -13.71
CA LEU A 85 15.61 9.25 -12.77
C LEU A 85 14.59 8.18 -13.15
N PHE A 86 13.42 8.58 -13.68
CA PHE A 86 12.45 7.62 -14.19
C PHE A 86 12.98 6.87 -15.42
N TYR A 87 13.48 7.57 -16.44
CA TYR A 87 14.06 6.93 -17.63
C TYR A 87 15.34 6.13 -17.35
N MET A 88 16.06 6.42 -16.27
CA MET A 88 17.21 5.62 -15.81
C MET A 88 16.81 4.27 -15.21
N HIS A 89 15.60 4.19 -14.66
CA HIS A 89 15.13 3.07 -13.84
C HIS A 89 13.85 2.42 -14.34
N ALA A 90 13.40 2.77 -15.55
CA ALA A 90 12.25 2.16 -16.22
C ALA A 90 12.55 1.95 -17.70
N GLU A 91 12.06 0.84 -18.25
CA GLU A 91 12.19 0.52 -19.67
C GLU A 91 10.96 1.06 -20.42
N VAL A 92 11.11 2.22 -21.08
CA VAL A 92 10.01 2.90 -21.78
C VAL A 92 9.93 2.47 -23.24
N GLY A 93 8.71 2.24 -23.75
CA GLY A 93 8.49 1.66 -25.07
C GLY A 93 8.86 0.17 -25.15
N ALA A 94 8.87 -0.50 -24.00
CA ALA A 94 9.23 -1.91 -23.90
C ALA A 94 8.08 -2.82 -24.36
N SER A 95 8.41 -4.08 -24.64
CA SER A 95 7.43 -5.12 -24.97
C SER A 95 7.18 -6.04 -23.78
N LEU A 96 5.96 -6.59 -23.73
CA LEU A 96 5.61 -7.70 -22.84
C LEU A 96 6.57 -8.87 -23.01
N SER A 97 6.78 -9.63 -21.93
CA SER A 97 7.60 -10.84 -21.98
C SER A 97 6.95 -11.90 -22.85
N ARG A 98 7.77 -12.50 -23.72
CA ARG A 98 7.40 -13.67 -24.52
C ARG A 98 7.42 -14.97 -23.74
N TYR A 99 8.11 -15.00 -22.59
CA TYR A 99 8.43 -16.24 -21.87
C TYR A 99 7.72 -16.34 -20.52
N LYS A 100 7.47 -15.21 -19.85
CA LYS A 100 6.78 -15.20 -18.55
C LYS A 100 5.26 -15.29 -18.76
N PRO A 101 4.55 -16.08 -17.93
CA PRO A 101 3.12 -15.91 -17.78
C PRO A 101 2.80 -14.48 -17.35
N LYS A 102 1.83 -13.88 -18.02
CA LYS A 102 1.41 -12.48 -17.82
C LYS A 102 0.09 -12.45 -17.08
N VAL A 103 0.09 -11.75 -15.96
CA VAL A 103 -1.05 -11.59 -15.07
C VAL A 103 -1.57 -10.16 -15.20
N ALA A 104 -2.68 -10.01 -15.91
CA ALA A 104 -3.36 -8.74 -16.10
C ALA A 104 -4.15 -8.32 -14.86
N LEU A 105 -3.86 -7.14 -14.32
CA LEU A 105 -4.71 -6.45 -13.36
C LEU A 105 -5.75 -5.62 -14.13
N THR A 106 -6.91 -6.22 -14.37
CA THR A 106 -8.01 -5.61 -15.14
C THR A 106 -9.34 -5.79 -14.40
N PRO A 107 -9.83 -4.74 -13.71
CA PRO A 107 -10.80 -4.88 -12.63
C PRO A 107 -12.21 -5.34 -13.04
N SER A 108 -12.59 -5.24 -14.32
CA SER A 108 -13.95 -5.55 -14.79
C SER A 108 -13.96 -6.54 -15.98
N HIS A 109 -12.87 -7.29 -16.17
CA HIS A 109 -12.81 -8.28 -17.26
C HIS A 109 -13.64 -9.53 -16.91
N PRO A 110 -14.42 -10.10 -17.85
CA PRO A 110 -15.28 -11.27 -17.58
C PRO A 110 -14.54 -12.49 -17.01
N ASP A 111 -13.31 -12.72 -17.47
CA ASP A 111 -12.46 -13.83 -17.00
C ASP A 111 -11.60 -13.48 -15.77
N ALA A 112 -11.79 -12.29 -15.18
CA ALA A 112 -11.01 -11.89 -14.03
C ALA A 112 -11.46 -12.62 -12.77
N GLN A 113 -10.50 -13.11 -11.99
CA GLN A 113 -10.72 -13.70 -10.67
C GLN A 113 -10.12 -12.83 -9.55
N PRO A 114 -10.58 -12.97 -8.29
CA PRO A 114 -9.97 -12.29 -7.15
C PRO A 114 -8.47 -12.57 -7.03
N VAL A 115 -7.69 -11.54 -6.69
CA VAL A 115 -6.25 -11.68 -6.43
C VAL A 115 -5.94 -12.70 -5.33
N GLN A 116 -6.82 -12.84 -4.33
CA GLN A 116 -6.65 -13.77 -3.20
C GLN A 116 -6.85 -15.23 -3.58
N SER A 117 -7.66 -15.52 -4.61
CA SER A 117 -7.91 -16.89 -5.07
C SER A 117 -6.91 -17.34 -6.13
N PHE A 118 -6.08 -16.43 -6.65
CA PHE A 118 -5.14 -16.76 -7.69
C PHE A 118 -3.99 -17.64 -7.17
N PRO A 119 -3.69 -18.77 -7.82
CA PRO A 119 -2.67 -19.71 -7.36
C PRO A 119 -1.25 -19.24 -7.72
N TRP A 120 -0.81 -18.12 -7.12
CA TRP A 120 0.49 -17.50 -7.38
C TRP A 120 1.66 -18.51 -7.32
N ARG A 121 1.69 -19.38 -6.30
CA ARG A 121 2.76 -20.38 -6.10
C ARG A 121 2.86 -21.36 -7.26
N LYS A 122 1.71 -21.93 -7.67
CA LYS A 122 1.64 -22.86 -8.81
C LYS A 122 2.12 -22.19 -10.09
N VAL A 123 1.63 -20.98 -10.39
CA VAL A 123 1.97 -20.26 -11.62
C VAL A 123 3.46 -19.88 -11.65
N ILE A 124 4.02 -19.40 -10.54
CA ILE A 124 5.44 -19.08 -10.42
C ILE A 124 6.30 -20.35 -10.55
N ARG A 125 5.89 -21.47 -9.94
CA ARG A 125 6.59 -22.76 -10.04
C ARG A 125 6.60 -23.30 -11.47
N GLU A 126 5.44 -23.42 -12.11
CA GLU A 126 5.32 -23.94 -13.47
C GLU A 126 6.09 -23.07 -14.49
N ALA A 127 6.13 -21.75 -14.29
CA ALA A 127 6.96 -20.85 -15.08
C ALA A 127 8.47 -21.13 -14.91
N GLY A 128 8.88 -21.52 -13.71
CA GLY A 128 10.26 -21.95 -13.41
C GLY A 128 10.62 -23.32 -13.97
N GLU A 129 9.67 -24.23 -14.11
CA GLU A 129 9.89 -25.61 -14.63
C GLU A 129 9.99 -25.67 -16.16
N ARG A 130 9.35 -24.75 -16.90
CA ARG A 130 9.45 -24.66 -18.38
C ARG A 130 10.85 -24.26 -18.90
N ARG A 131 11.86 -24.25 -18.04
CA ARG A 131 13.26 -24.01 -18.39
C ARG A 131 13.78 -25.14 -19.27
N THR A 132 14.06 -24.83 -20.52
CA THR A 132 15.14 -25.49 -21.27
C THR A 132 16.45 -24.74 -20.98
N ASP A 133 17.61 -25.39 -21.14
CA ASP A 133 18.97 -25.00 -20.72
C ASP A 133 19.51 -23.62 -21.19
N ASN A 134 18.67 -22.71 -21.66
CA ASN A 134 19.03 -21.31 -21.91
C ASN A 134 19.00 -20.51 -20.59
N GLU A 135 20.19 -20.13 -20.11
CA GLU A 135 20.41 -19.35 -18.88
C GLU A 135 19.68 -17.99 -18.86
N ASP A 136 19.27 -17.46 -20.02
CA ASP A 136 18.62 -16.14 -20.16
C ASP A 136 17.09 -16.16 -20.04
N CYS A 137 16.44 -17.32 -19.91
CA CYS A 137 15.00 -17.40 -19.69
C CYS A 137 14.69 -17.09 -18.21
N ASP A 138 14.48 -15.81 -17.94
CA ASP A 138 14.10 -15.28 -16.64
C ASP A 138 12.76 -15.91 -16.18
N GLY A 139 12.85 -16.98 -15.38
CA GLY A 139 11.67 -17.67 -14.83
C GLY A 139 10.93 -16.78 -13.82
N GLY A 140 9.60 -16.79 -13.87
CA GLY A 140 8.77 -15.93 -13.00
C GLY A 140 7.47 -15.50 -13.67
N VAL A 141 6.81 -14.50 -13.09
CA VAL A 141 5.56 -13.92 -13.61
C VAL A 141 5.75 -12.45 -13.96
N GLU A 142 4.98 -11.96 -14.92
CA GLU A 142 4.89 -10.54 -15.27
C GLU A 142 3.52 -10.01 -14.87
N ILE A 143 3.48 -9.08 -13.92
CA ILE A 143 2.24 -8.40 -13.52
C ILE A 143 2.05 -7.20 -14.44
N VAL A 144 0.95 -7.19 -15.17
CA VAL A 144 0.63 -6.19 -16.18
C VAL A 144 -0.53 -5.33 -15.68
N LEU A 145 -0.29 -4.03 -15.56
CA LEU A 145 -1.24 -3.08 -15.00
C LEU A 145 -1.72 -2.09 -16.07
N GLY A 146 -3.03 -1.96 -16.17
CA GLY A 146 -3.68 -0.94 -16.99
C GLY A 146 -3.94 0.36 -16.24
N MET A 147 -4.55 1.31 -16.94
CA MET A 147 -5.03 2.56 -16.34
C MET A 147 -6.31 2.31 -15.52
N GLU A 148 -6.96 3.36 -15.01
CA GLU A 148 -8.14 3.22 -14.12
C GLU A 148 -9.32 2.42 -14.75
N ASN A 149 -9.36 2.30 -16.07
CA ASN A 149 -10.35 1.53 -16.82
C ASN A 149 -9.90 0.09 -17.16
N GLY A 150 -8.76 -0.35 -16.64
CA GLY A 150 -8.11 -1.59 -17.03
C GLY A 150 -7.16 -1.42 -18.21
N LEU A 151 -6.78 -2.56 -18.78
CA LEU A 151 -5.87 -2.68 -19.92
C LEU A 151 -6.63 -2.59 -21.23
N SER A 152 -5.99 -2.13 -22.31
CA SER A 152 -6.57 -2.25 -23.66
C SER A 152 -6.77 -3.71 -24.07
N GLU A 153 -7.75 -3.97 -24.92
CA GLU A 153 -8.04 -5.32 -25.44
C GLU A 153 -6.79 -5.99 -26.06
N ASN A 154 -5.98 -5.22 -26.78
CA ASN A 154 -4.74 -5.69 -27.40
C ASN A 154 -3.68 -6.15 -26.38
N VAL A 155 -3.63 -5.50 -25.21
CA VAL A 155 -2.69 -5.88 -24.15
C VAL A 155 -3.25 -7.04 -23.32
N VAL A 156 -4.55 -7.02 -23.00
CA VAL A 156 -5.22 -8.13 -22.30
C VAL A 156 -5.16 -9.42 -23.10
N SER A 157 -5.35 -9.37 -24.43
CA SER A 157 -5.31 -10.58 -25.28
C SER A 157 -3.95 -11.25 -25.33
N GLN A 158 -2.89 -10.55 -24.91
CA GLN A 158 -1.55 -11.10 -24.78
C GLN A 158 -1.29 -11.64 -23.37
N CYS A 159 -2.16 -11.39 -22.39
CA CYS A 159 -2.01 -11.88 -21.04
C CYS A 159 -2.60 -13.28 -20.87
N ASP A 160 -2.02 -14.06 -19.95
CA ASP A 160 -2.41 -15.46 -19.70
C ASP A 160 -3.51 -15.55 -18.62
N TYR A 161 -3.56 -14.57 -17.71
CA TYR A 161 -4.52 -14.53 -16.60
C TYR A 161 -5.06 -13.11 -16.40
N CYS A 162 -6.30 -12.99 -15.95
CA CYS A 162 -6.90 -11.72 -15.54
C CYS A 162 -7.26 -11.78 -14.05
N LEU A 163 -6.91 -10.74 -13.31
CA LEU A 163 -7.21 -10.58 -11.88
C LEU A 163 -7.86 -9.24 -11.59
N TYR A 164 -8.63 -9.21 -10.51
CA TYR A 164 -9.13 -7.99 -9.89
C TYR A 164 -8.84 -7.97 -8.38
N ILE A 165 -8.80 -6.77 -7.80
CA ILE A 165 -8.77 -6.59 -6.35
C ILE A 165 -10.23 -6.47 -5.87
N PRO A 166 -10.75 -7.39 -5.04
CA PRO A 166 -12.10 -7.28 -4.52
C PRO A 166 -12.33 -5.97 -3.78
N GLN A 167 -13.48 -5.37 -4.04
CA GLN A 167 -13.88 -4.11 -3.42
C GLN A 167 -15.02 -4.34 -2.45
N TYR A 168 -15.06 -3.50 -1.43
CA TYR A 168 -16.10 -3.50 -0.39
C TYR A 168 -16.83 -2.14 -0.39
N GLY A 169 -16.12 -1.11 -0.86
CA GLY A 169 -16.52 0.27 -1.00
C GLY A 169 -17.40 0.57 -2.19
N SER A 170 -17.32 1.82 -2.64
CA SER A 170 -18.24 2.42 -3.62
C SER A 170 -17.57 3.11 -4.81
N ILE A 171 -16.23 3.19 -4.83
CA ILE A 171 -15.49 3.76 -5.97
C ILE A 171 -15.29 2.67 -6.99
N GLY A 172 -15.41 2.98 -8.28
CA GLY A 172 -15.15 2.01 -9.35
C GLY A 172 -13.74 1.42 -9.35
N SER A 173 -12.73 2.04 -8.72
CA SER A 173 -11.36 1.51 -8.69
C SER A 173 -10.45 2.08 -7.57
N LEU A 174 -9.46 1.28 -7.14
CA LEU A 174 -8.26 1.74 -6.43
C LEU A 174 -7.38 2.60 -7.35
N SER A 175 -6.41 3.31 -6.77
CA SER A 175 -5.28 3.79 -7.57
C SER A 175 -4.61 2.62 -8.28
N MET A 176 -4.26 2.78 -9.55
CA MET A 176 -3.60 1.73 -10.33
C MET A 176 -2.35 1.18 -9.62
N ILE A 177 -1.53 2.04 -8.99
CA ILE A 177 -0.31 1.58 -8.30
C ILE A 177 -0.63 0.94 -6.95
N SER A 178 -1.73 1.31 -6.29
CA SER A 178 -2.21 0.59 -5.10
C SER A 178 -2.66 -0.84 -5.45
N ALA A 179 -3.31 -1.03 -6.61
CA ALA A 179 -3.63 -2.36 -7.12
C ALA A 179 -2.36 -3.17 -7.44
N MET A 180 -1.37 -2.54 -8.08
CA MET A 180 -0.05 -3.15 -8.32
C MET A 180 0.63 -3.56 -7.01
N ALA A 181 0.56 -2.72 -5.98
CA ALA A 181 1.19 -2.99 -4.69
C ALA A 181 0.60 -4.23 -4.03
N ILE A 182 -0.72 -4.41 -4.08
CA ILE A 182 -1.40 -5.60 -3.55
C ILE A 182 -1.01 -6.86 -4.35
N ALA A 183 -1.03 -6.78 -5.68
CA ALA A 183 -0.69 -7.93 -6.53
C ALA A 183 0.77 -8.35 -6.38
N LEU A 184 1.69 -7.38 -6.38
CA LEU A 184 3.11 -7.63 -6.16
C LEU A 184 3.38 -8.19 -4.77
N HIS A 185 2.71 -7.66 -3.74
CA HIS A 185 2.81 -8.20 -2.38
C HIS A 185 2.35 -9.66 -2.32
N SER A 186 1.20 -9.99 -2.94
CA SER A 186 0.70 -11.36 -3.04
C SER A 186 1.68 -12.30 -3.76
N ALA A 187 2.24 -11.85 -4.89
CA ALA A 187 3.25 -12.60 -5.64
C ALA A 187 4.55 -12.78 -4.84
N ALA A 188 4.98 -11.76 -4.10
CA ALA A 188 6.16 -11.79 -3.25
C ALA A 188 6.00 -12.78 -2.08
N SER A 189 4.85 -12.74 -1.39
CA SER A 189 4.49 -13.69 -0.34
C SER A 189 4.53 -15.13 -0.86
N ALA A 190 3.88 -15.38 -2.01
CA ALA A 190 3.86 -16.69 -2.64
C ALA A 190 5.27 -17.19 -3.02
N HIS A 191 6.12 -16.30 -3.56
CA HIS A 191 7.50 -16.64 -3.90
C HIS A 191 8.31 -17.09 -2.67
N VAL A 192 8.15 -16.41 -1.54
CA VAL A 192 8.84 -16.78 -0.30
C VAL A 192 8.30 -18.09 0.29
N GLU A 193 6.98 -18.27 0.29
CA GLU A 193 6.34 -19.49 0.78
C GLU A 193 6.73 -20.72 -0.05
N GLN A 194 6.88 -20.58 -1.38
CA GLN A 194 7.36 -21.65 -2.26
C GLN A 194 8.76 -22.13 -1.86
N CYS A 195 9.63 -21.25 -1.36
CA CYS A 195 10.94 -21.66 -0.84
C CYS A 195 10.83 -22.47 0.46
N MET A 196 9.66 -22.52 1.11
CA MET A 196 9.46 -23.08 2.46
C MET A 196 8.46 -24.26 2.52
N ARG A 197 7.47 -24.35 1.61
CA ARG A 197 6.36 -25.33 1.65
C ARG A 197 6.04 -25.91 0.26
N ASP A 198 5.84 -27.23 0.16
CA ASP A 198 5.49 -27.95 -1.08
C ASP A 198 3.98 -28.08 -1.38
N ASP A 199 3.08 -27.58 -0.51
CA ASP A 199 1.63 -27.77 -0.69
C ASP A 199 0.97 -26.66 -1.53
N ASP A 200 0.51 -26.96 -2.75
CA ASP A 200 -0.15 -25.99 -3.64
C ASP A 200 -1.60 -25.62 -3.28
N ARG A 201 -2.18 -26.19 -2.21
CA ARG A 201 -3.58 -25.91 -1.87
C ARG A 201 -3.79 -24.42 -1.65
N VAL A 202 -4.62 -23.81 -2.51
CA VAL A 202 -5.26 -22.53 -2.23
C VAL A 202 -6.44 -22.85 -1.32
N SER A 203 -6.33 -22.51 -0.04
CA SER A 203 -7.50 -22.52 0.84
C SER A 203 -8.53 -21.57 0.24
N PRO A 204 -9.81 -21.96 0.10
CA PRO A 204 -10.83 -21.05 -0.39
C PRO A 204 -10.87 -19.83 0.52
N CYS A 205 -10.42 -18.70 0.00
CA CYS A 205 -10.52 -17.44 0.71
C CYS A 205 -11.98 -17.02 0.61
N SER A 206 -12.70 -17.01 1.74
CA SER A 206 -13.98 -16.34 1.83
C SER A 206 -13.70 -14.84 1.65
N SER A 207 -13.94 -14.30 0.45
CA SER A 207 -13.98 -12.86 0.25
C SER A 207 -15.44 -12.43 0.20
N ARG A 208 -15.79 -11.42 0.99
CA ARG A 208 -17.08 -10.73 0.92
C ARG A 208 -17.03 -9.50 0.01
N GLY A 209 -15.88 -9.27 -0.61
CA GLY A 209 -15.70 -8.25 -1.62
C GLY A 209 -16.26 -8.69 -2.96
N HIS A 210 -16.65 -7.73 -3.79
CA HIS A 210 -17.17 -7.96 -5.13
C HIS A 210 -16.18 -7.47 -6.19
N MET A 211 -16.35 -7.94 -7.42
CA MET A 211 -15.59 -7.45 -8.56
C MET A 211 -15.89 -5.95 -8.78
N PRO A 212 -14.87 -5.11 -9.00
CA PRO A 212 -15.06 -3.71 -9.32
C PRO A 212 -16.03 -3.47 -10.49
N LEU A 213 -16.98 -2.55 -10.31
CA LEU A 213 -17.91 -2.14 -11.34
C LEU A 213 -17.48 -0.79 -11.95
N SER A 214 -16.48 -0.81 -12.83
CA SER A 214 -15.92 0.41 -13.44
C SER A 214 -16.95 1.15 -14.31
N ASN A 215 -16.97 2.49 -14.19
CA ASN A 215 -17.84 3.36 -14.97
C ASN A 215 -17.18 3.93 -16.24
N GLY A 216 -15.94 3.53 -16.57
CA GLY A 216 -15.14 4.12 -17.65
C GLY A 216 -15.79 4.13 -19.04
N SER A 217 -16.70 3.18 -19.32
CA SER A 217 -17.43 3.08 -20.59
C SER A 217 -18.63 4.01 -20.67
N LEU A 218 -19.19 4.44 -19.55
CA LEU A 218 -20.21 5.47 -19.53
C LEU A 218 -19.49 6.81 -19.71
N LYS A 219 -19.65 7.44 -20.88
CA LYS A 219 -19.39 8.88 -21.01
C LYS A 219 -20.31 9.59 -20.04
N VAL A 220 -19.87 9.76 -18.79
CA VAL A 220 -20.52 10.60 -17.82
C VAL A 220 -20.61 11.98 -18.47
N THR A 221 -21.83 12.34 -18.88
CA THR A 221 -22.16 13.65 -19.39
C THR A 221 -21.62 14.67 -18.40
N LYS A 222 -20.77 15.60 -18.87
CA LYS A 222 -20.10 16.68 -18.12
C LYS A 222 -20.93 17.24 -16.95
N GLY A 223 -20.87 16.54 -15.83
CA GLY A 223 -21.54 16.82 -14.57
C GLY A 223 -20.72 16.10 -13.51
N ASP A 224 -20.64 16.69 -12.32
CA ASP A 224 -19.78 16.32 -11.19
C ASP A 224 -20.09 14.94 -10.57
N ASN A 225 -20.33 13.91 -11.38
CA ASN A 225 -20.54 12.56 -10.88
C ASN A 225 -19.19 11.98 -10.47
N LEU A 226 -19.07 11.72 -9.18
CA LEU A 226 -17.94 11.03 -8.57
C LEU A 226 -17.75 9.65 -9.26
N PRO A 227 -16.53 9.08 -9.24
CA PRO A 227 -16.23 7.81 -9.89
C PRO A 227 -16.79 6.62 -9.08
N HIS A 228 -18.10 6.62 -8.83
CA HIS A 228 -18.77 5.52 -8.17
C HIS A 228 -18.90 4.31 -9.10
N GLU A 229 -19.13 3.16 -8.48
CA GLU A 229 -19.57 1.96 -9.18
C GLU A 229 -20.78 2.26 -10.08
N THR A 230 -20.87 1.60 -11.24
CA THR A 230 -21.91 1.87 -12.25
C THR A 230 -23.34 1.76 -11.70
N ASN A 231 -23.58 0.83 -10.79
CA ASN A 231 -24.86 0.61 -10.12
C ASN A 231 -25.18 1.65 -9.03
N LEU A 232 -24.22 2.49 -8.64
CA LEU A 232 -24.38 3.52 -7.61
C LEU A 232 -24.50 4.93 -8.20
N LEU A 233 -24.28 5.11 -9.51
CA LEU A 233 -24.27 6.41 -10.17
C LEU A 233 -25.60 7.18 -10.07
N SER A 234 -26.73 6.47 -9.91
CA SER A 234 -28.06 7.07 -9.77
C SER A 234 -28.44 7.42 -8.32
N LEU A 235 -27.57 7.10 -7.36
CA LEU A 235 -27.85 7.27 -5.93
C LEU A 235 -27.17 8.54 -5.39
N SER A 236 -27.77 9.12 -4.37
CA SER A 236 -27.15 10.19 -3.57
C SER A 236 -26.03 9.64 -2.69
N ASN A 237 -25.11 10.52 -2.28
CA ASN A 237 -24.05 10.16 -1.32
C ASN A 237 -24.60 9.57 -0.01
N ALA A 238 -25.78 10.01 0.44
CA ALA A 238 -26.42 9.50 1.65
C ALA A 238 -26.91 8.04 1.47
N GLU A 239 -27.54 7.74 0.33
CA GLU A 239 -27.95 6.37 -0.01
C GLU A 239 -26.75 5.44 -0.17
N ILE A 240 -25.68 5.91 -0.82
CA ILE A 240 -24.43 5.15 -0.94
C ILE A 240 -23.83 4.89 0.44
N ALA A 241 -23.77 5.89 1.32
CA ALA A 241 -23.25 5.74 2.67
C ALA A 241 -24.04 4.70 3.49
N GLU A 242 -25.37 4.64 3.30
CA GLU A 242 -26.22 3.64 3.96
C GLU A 242 -26.01 2.23 3.40
N ILE A 243 -25.85 2.07 2.07
CA ILE A 243 -25.47 0.79 1.46
C ILE A 243 -24.13 0.30 2.04
N LEU A 244 -23.14 1.19 2.12
CA LEU A 244 -21.83 0.87 2.69
C LEU A 244 -21.93 0.48 4.18
N ARG A 245 -22.79 1.16 4.94
CA ARG A 245 -23.09 0.83 6.34
C ARG A 245 -23.71 -0.57 6.45
N ALA A 246 -24.73 -0.87 5.65
CA ALA A 246 -25.37 -2.18 5.62
C ALA A 246 -24.38 -3.30 5.29
N ARG A 247 -23.49 -3.08 4.30
CA ARG A 247 -22.40 -4.03 3.98
C ARG A 247 -21.46 -4.22 5.18
N ARG A 248 -21.08 -3.15 5.89
CA ARG A 248 -20.22 -3.23 7.08
C ARG A 248 -20.81 -4.08 8.20
N MET A 249 -22.13 -4.04 8.38
CA MET A 249 -22.81 -4.86 9.39
C MET A 249 -22.68 -6.35 9.15
N SER A 250 -22.35 -6.77 7.91
CA SER A 250 -22.08 -8.18 7.65
C SER A 250 -20.72 -8.62 8.17
N TYR A 251 -19.70 -7.74 8.22
CA TYR A 251 -18.30 -8.09 8.51
C TYR A 251 -18.10 -8.53 9.98
N PRO A 252 -17.30 -9.58 10.26
CA PRO A 252 -17.12 -10.08 11.63
C PRO A 252 -16.35 -9.07 12.50
N MET A 253 -15.48 -8.28 11.88
CA MET A 253 -14.77 -7.16 12.51
C MET A 253 -14.74 -5.94 11.60
N GLN A 254 -14.76 -4.75 12.22
CA GLN A 254 -14.60 -3.49 11.51
C GLN A 254 -13.13 -3.15 11.28
N LEU A 255 -12.87 -2.40 10.20
CA LEU A 255 -11.58 -1.76 9.97
C LEU A 255 -11.77 -0.25 10.02
N SER A 256 -10.79 0.44 10.59
CA SER A 256 -10.69 1.89 10.60
C SER A 256 -9.25 2.29 10.30
N VAL A 257 -9.06 3.51 9.79
CA VAL A 257 -7.72 4.05 9.52
C VAL A 257 -7.50 5.30 10.34
N MET A 258 -6.32 5.45 10.92
CA MET A 258 -5.88 6.68 11.57
C MET A 258 -4.63 7.20 10.87
N VAL A 259 -4.61 8.50 10.58
CA VAL A 259 -3.46 9.19 9.98
C VAL A 259 -3.09 10.44 10.77
N TYR A 260 -1.82 10.82 10.68
CA TYR A 260 -1.29 12.07 11.21
C TYR A 260 -1.18 13.10 10.09
N ASN A 261 -1.54 14.35 10.40
CA ASN A 261 -1.38 15.47 9.48
C ASN A 261 -0.69 16.63 10.19
N GLU A 262 0.59 16.47 10.50
CA GLU A 262 1.37 17.45 11.27
C GLU A 262 2.45 18.10 10.41
N PHE A 263 3.37 17.32 9.83
CA PHE A 263 4.45 17.86 9.02
C PHE A 263 4.03 18.11 7.56
N GLY A 264 3.09 17.33 7.03
CA GLY A 264 2.72 17.31 5.61
C GLY A 264 1.50 16.44 5.31
N ASP A 265 0.68 16.86 4.35
CA ASP A 265 -0.56 16.17 3.99
C ASP A 265 -0.39 15.09 2.91
N ARG A 266 0.77 14.43 2.86
CA ARG A 266 1.13 13.47 1.81
C ARG A 266 0.28 12.21 1.89
N ASN A 267 -0.20 11.76 0.73
CA ASN A 267 -0.97 10.53 0.55
C ASN A 267 -2.30 10.45 1.34
N ILE A 268 -2.67 11.42 2.18
CA ILE A 268 -3.90 11.34 3.00
C ILE A 268 -5.12 11.06 2.12
N GLY A 269 -5.25 11.75 0.97
CA GLY A 269 -6.33 11.48 0.02
C GLY A 269 -6.28 10.06 -0.58
N ALA A 270 -5.09 9.52 -0.88
CA ALA A 270 -4.96 8.17 -1.41
C ALA A 270 -5.23 7.09 -0.33
N ILE A 271 -4.82 7.33 0.92
CA ILE A 271 -5.17 6.49 2.06
C ILE A 271 -6.68 6.49 2.28
N MET A 272 -7.32 7.66 2.17
CA MET A 272 -8.79 7.79 2.22
C MET A 272 -9.47 6.96 1.13
N ARG A 273 -8.93 7.00 -0.10
CA ARG A 273 -9.40 6.16 -1.22
C ARG A 273 -9.31 4.68 -0.88
N ASN A 274 -8.17 4.22 -0.37
CA ASN A 274 -7.99 2.82 0.06
C ASN A 274 -8.97 2.43 1.17
N ALA A 275 -9.11 3.29 2.19
CA ALA A 275 -10.02 3.08 3.31
C ALA A 275 -11.48 2.93 2.84
N ASN A 276 -11.91 3.73 1.86
CA ASN A 276 -13.23 3.56 1.26
C ASN A 276 -13.34 2.24 0.49
N VAL A 277 -12.34 1.87 -0.33
CA VAL A 277 -12.36 0.62 -1.12
C VAL A 277 -12.52 -0.62 -0.22
N PHE A 278 -11.86 -0.65 0.94
CA PHE A 278 -11.99 -1.74 1.92
C PHE A 278 -13.11 -1.51 2.95
N ASN A 279 -13.97 -0.52 2.68
CA ASN A 279 -15.16 -0.14 3.45
C ASN A 279 -14.88 -0.01 4.95
N CYS A 280 -13.85 0.77 5.29
CA CYS A 280 -13.53 1.12 6.67
C CYS A 280 -14.70 1.91 7.30
N GLU A 281 -14.98 1.67 8.58
CA GLU A 281 -16.02 2.37 9.34
C GLU A 281 -15.75 3.87 9.40
N GLN A 282 -14.50 4.25 9.64
CA GLN A 282 -14.08 5.63 9.80
C GLN A 282 -12.61 5.84 9.40
N MET A 283 -12.31 7.09 9.06
CA MET A 283 -10.96 7.61 8.93
C MET A 283 -10.75 8.73 9.95
N ILE A 284 -9.79 8.56 10.85
CA ILE A 284 -9.41 9.56 11.85
C ILE A 284 -8.19 10.32 11.33
N VAL A 285 -8.29 11.64 11.25
CA VAL A 285 -7.18 12.54 10.90
C VAL A 285 -6.80 13.35 12.13
N LEU A 286 -5.61 13.10 12.65
CA LEU A 286 -5.07 13.81 13.80
C LEU A 286 -4.35 15.10 13.39
N HIS A 287 -4.32 16.08 14.31
CA HIS A 287 -3.74 17.40 14.15
C HIS A 287 -4.50 18.29 13.16
N ARG A 288 -3.94 18.53 11.96
CA ARG A 288 -4.53 19.49 11.02
C ARG A 288 -5.73 18.89 10.31
N ARG A 289 -6.84 19.64 10.31
CA ARG A 289 -8.07 19.26 9.62
C ARG A 289 -7.99 19.40 8.09
N LYS A 290 -7.16 20.34 7.62
CA LYS A 290 -7.04 20.65 6.18
C LYS A 290 -5.94 19.80 5.56
N PHE A 291 -6.27 19.12 4.48
CA PHE A 291 -5.36 18.37 3.62
C PHE A 291 -5.86 18.38 2.17
N ASN A 292 -4.99 18.08 1.22
CA ASN A 292 -5.31 17.94 -0.18
C ASN A 292 -6.16 16.68 -0.44
N ARG A 293 -7.42 16.89 -0.79
CA ARG A 293 -8.41 15.83 -1.05
C ARG A 293 -8.40 15.32 -2.50
N ARG A 294 -7.58 15.85 -3.40
CA ARG A 294 -7.58 15.45 -4.82
C ARG A 294 -7.35 13.94 -5.00
N GLY A 295 -6.45 13.36 -4.22
CA GLY A 295 -6.19 11.91 -4.24
C GLY A 295 -7.35 11.04 -3.73
N ALA A 296 -8.34 11.63 -3.06
CA ALA A 296 -9.51 10.94 -2.53
C ALA A 296 -10.60 10.69 -3.58
N LEU A 297 -10.56 11.38 -4.73
CA LEU A 297 -11.53 11.24 -5.83
C LEU A 297 -13.00 11.25 -5.37
N GLY A 298 -13.38 12.14 -4.45
CA GLY A 298 -14.77 12.25 -3.98
C GLY A 298 -15.12 11.42 -2.76
N THR A 299 -14.30 10.45 -2.38
CA THR A 299 -14.59 9.55 -1.24
C THR A 299 -14.77 10.26 0.09
N GLN A 300 -14.25 11.49 0.23
CA GLN A 300 -14.46 12.33 1.40
C GLN A 300 -15.94 12.58 1.73
N HIS A 301 -16.84 12.37 0.76
CA HIS A 301 -18.29 12.54 0.95
C HIS A 301 -18.99 11.27 1.45
N LEU A 302 -18.28 10.15 1.54
CA LEU A 302 -18.86 8.83 1.82
C LEU A 302 -18.27 8.18 3.08
N ILE A 303 -16.95 8.29 3.25
CA ILE A 303 -16.28 7.76 4.43
C ILE A 303 -16.45 8.73 5.60
N ASN A 304 -16.86 8.21 6.76
CA ASN A 304 -16.95 9.00 7.98
C ASN A 304 -15.55 9.47 8.39
N THR A 305 -15.25 10.74 8.16
CA THR A 305 -13.94 11.33 8.45
C THR A 305 -14.01 12.18 9.70
N LEU A 306 -13.27 11.77 10.72
CA LEU A 306 -13.23 12.42 12.02
C LEU A 306 -11.91 13.17 12.19
N PHE A 307 -11.96 14.29 12.92
CA PHE A 307 -10.80 15.16 13.12
C PHE A 307 -10.61 15.47 14.59
N TYR A 308 -9.42 15.21 15.11
CA TYR A 308 -9.08 15.46 16.51
C TYR A 308 -7.70 16.10 16.61
N SER A 309 -7.42 16.82 17.69
CA SER A 309 -6.10 17.44 17.89
C SER A 309 -5.01 16.41 18.17
N GLY A 310 -5.37 15.25 18.72
CA GLY A 310 -4.45 14.16 19.03
C GLY A 310 -5.21 12.96 19.57
N VAL A 311 -4.52 11.84 19.80
CA VAL A 311 -5.14 10.59 20.24
C VAL A 311 -5.74 10.66 21.66
N ASP A 312 -5.23 11.57 22.50
CA ASP A 312 -5.75 11.76 23.87
C ASP A 312 -6.98 12.68 23.94
N ASP A 313 -7.41 13.27 22.83
CA ASP A 313 -8.68 13.99 22.76
C ASP A 313 -9.82 13.06 23.22
N ALA A 314 -10.65 13.50 24.17
CA ALA A 314 -11.70 12.68 24.77
C ALA A 314 -12.71 12.14 23.73
N GLN A 315 -13.00 12.90 22.67
CA GLN A 315 -13.84 12.44 21.57
C GLN A 315 -13.11 11.44 20.68
N CYS A 316 -11.80 11.61 20.46
CA CYS A 316 -10.98 10.60 19.80
C CYS A 316 -11.02 9.29 20.57
N GLN A 317 -10.78 9.31 21.88
CA GLN A 317 -10.83 8.11 22.71
C GLN A 317 -12.20 7.41 22.65
N LYS A 318 -13.30 8.17 22.67
CA LYS A 318 -14.64 7.63 22.46
C LYS A 318 -14.81 6.97 21.08
N SER A 319 -14.28 7.57 20.01
CA SER A 319 -14.33 6.98 18.67
C SER A 319 -13.54 5.67 18.53
N LEU A 320 -12.57 5.45 19.42
CA LEU A 320 -11.72 4.26 19.47
C LEU A 320 -12.28 3.16 20.39
N GLU A 321 -13.43 3.39 21.04
CA GLU A 321 -14.03 2.38 21.93
C GLU A 321 -14.35 1.08 21.16
N GLY A 322 -13.93 -0.05 21.74
CA GLY A 322 -14.05 -1.38 21.14
C GLY A 322 -13.02 -1.70 20.06
N TYR A 323 -12.10 -0.79 19.71
CA TYR A 323 -11.06 -1.02 18.73
C TYR A 323 -9.71 -1.41 19.36
N THR A 324 -8.99 -2.32 18.70
CA THR A 324 -7.56 -2.52 18.94
C THR A 324 -6.73 -1.67 17.97
N ILE A 325 -5.62 -1.09 18.43
CA ILE A 325 -4.81 -0.12 17.66
C ILE A 325 -3.54 -0.80 17.15
N TRP A 326 -3.35 -0.84 15.84
CA TRP A 326 -2.20 -1.50 15.19
C TRP A 326 -1.39 -0.48 14.40
N LEU A 327 -0.07 -0.50 14.54
CA LEU A 327 0.85 0.43 13.88
C LEU A 327 1.33 -0.14 12.54
N LEU A 328 1.18 0.59 11.43
CA LEU A 328 1.64 0.13 10.10
C LEU A 328 3.11 0.51 9.83
N TYR A 329 4.00 -0.47 9.83
CA TYR A 329 5.43 -0.26 9.60
C TYR A 329 5.76 -0.17 8.11
N GLN A 330 6.25 0.99 7.67
CA GLN A 330 6.46 1.35 6.25
C GLN A 330 7.90 1.21 5.73
N TYR A 331 8.87 0.91 6.59
CA TYR A 331 10.29 0.75 6.24
C TYR A 331 10.99 1.99 5.66
N TYR A 332 10.52 3.21 5.98
CA TYR A 332 11.13 4.43 5.44
C TYR A 332 12.58 4.58 5.95
N PRO A 333 13.56 4.87 5.06
CA PRO A 333 14.98 4.84 5.38
C PRO A 333 15.49 6.12 6.05
N TYR A 334 14.70 7.18 6.20
CA TYR A 334 15.12 8.46 6.80
C TYR A 334 13.96 9.11 7.57
N LEU A 335 13.46 8.42 8.60
CA LEU A 335 12.32 8.87 9.39
C LEU A 335 12.66 10.12 10.20
N LYS A 336 11.90 11.20 10.04
CA LYS A 336 11.82 12.23 11.08
C LYS A 336 11.21 11.60 12.33
N ILE A 337 11.98 11.52 13.42
CA ILE A 337 11.48 10.96 14.67
C ILE A 337 10.70 12.04 15.40
N TYR A 338 9.43 11.76 15.72
CA TYR A 338 8.64 12.64 16.56
C TYR A 338 9.29 12.76 17.94
N GLU A 339 9.28 13.96 18.52
CA GLU A 339 9.77 14.23 19.88
C GLU A 339 11.26 13.91 20.09
N ASP A 340 12.07 13.90 19.02
CA ASP A 340 13.53 13.85 19.13
C ASP A 340 14.04 15.15 19.78
N PRO A 341 14.62 15.12 20.99
CA PRO A 341 15.11 16.32 21.67
C PRO A 341 16.29 16.97 20.94
N ASN A 342 16.98 16.24 20.06
CA ASN A 342 18.09 16.75 19.24
C ASN A 342 17.67 16.94 17.77
N GLY A 343 16.39 16.77 17.46
CA GLY A 343 15.87 16.84 16.10
C GLY A 343 15.89 18.28 15.56
N ASP A 344 16.35 18.45 14.32
CA ASP A 344 16.18 19.71 13.59
C ASP A 344 14.70 19.87 13.22
N GLU A 345 14.01 20.81 13.87
CA GLU A 345 12.59 21.11 13.61
C GLU A 345 12.36 21.52 12.16
N ASP A 346 13.34 22.18 11.52
CA ASP A 346 13.26 22.65 10.13
C ASP A 346 13.68 21.57 9.11
N ALA A 347 14.30 20.47 9.56
CA ALA A 347 14.69 19.38 8.67
C ALA A 347 13.48 18.59 8.14
N THR A 348 13.54 18.27 6.85
CA THR A 348 12.58 17.40 6.15
C THR A 348 12.84 15.91 6.36
N PHE A 349 13.99 15.51 6.90
CA PHE A 349 14.28 14.11 7.20
C PHE A 349 15.44 14.03 8.19
N ILE A 350 15.54 12.93 8.92
CA ILE A 350 16.69 12.69 9.79
C ILE A 350 17.94 12.49 8.95
N ARG A 351 19.03 13.17 9.31
CA ARG A 351 20.30 13.04 8.59
C ARG A 351 20.94 11.68 8.88
N PRO A 352 21.64 11.05 7.92
CA PRO A 352 22.32 9.77 8.13
C PRO A 352 23.27 9.76 9.33
N GLU A 353 23.83 10.90 9.71
CA GLU A 353 24.79 11.05 10.81
C GLU A 353 24.14 11.09 12.20
N SER A 354 22.81 11.16 12.29
CA SER A 354 22.10 11.16 13.57
C SER A 354 22.29 9.85 14.33
N SER A 355 22.64 9.92 15.62
CA SER A 355 22.80 8.74 16.49
C SER A 355 21.50 7.93 16.59
N LEU A 356 20.37 8.62 16.76
CA LEU A 356 19.04 8.00 16.86
C LEU A 356 18.67 7.22 15.59
N PHE A 357 19.09 7.73 14.43
CA PHE A 357 18.92 7.05 13.16
C PHE A 357 19.82 5.82 13.04
N GLN A 358 21.07 5.90 13.49
CA GLN A 358 21.99 4.75 13.51
C GLN A 358 21.48 3.64 14.43
N GLU A 359 20.97 3.99 15.62
CA GLU A 359 20.31 3.05 16.54
C GLU A 359 19.10 2.38 15.88
N TRP A 360 18.24 3.17 15.20
CA TRP A 360 17.10 2.64 14.43
C TRP A 360 17.53 1.61 13.38
N LEU A 361 18.56 1.92 12.59
CA LEU A 361 19.07 1.03 11.56
C LEU A 361 19.68 -0.26 12.14
N GLN A 362 20.39 -0.17 13.26
CA GLN A 362 21.01 -1.31 13.92
C GLN A 362 19.98 -2.32 14.41
N CYS A 363 18.79 -1.87 14.80
CA CYS A 363 17.69 -2.74 15.22
C CYS A 363 17.11 -3.62 14.11
N SER A 364 17.55 -3.45 12.86
CA SER A 364 17.11 -4.28 11.72
C SER A 364 15.58 -4.33 11.56
N HIS A 365 14.90 -3.23 11.91
CA HIS A 365 13.43 -3.10 11.96
C HIS A 365 12.72 -3.96 13.02
N GLY A 366 13.44 -4.78 13.78
CA GLY A 366 12.86 -5.56 14.88
C GLY A 366 12.67 -4.72 16.13
N MET A 367 11.54 -4.93 16.81
CA MET A 367 11.30 -4.34 18.13
C MET A 367 12.12 -5.09 19.18
N ASN A 368 13.16 -4.43 19.68
CA ASN A 368 14.05 -4.94 20.72
C ASN A 368 14.30 -3.84 21.78
N PRO A 369 14.96 -4.16 22.91
CA PRO A 369 15.24 -3.18 23.98
C PRO A 369 16.07 -1.95 23.55
N ASP A 370 16.83 -2.06 22.45
CA ASP A 370 17.66 -0.98 21.91
C ASP A 370 16.92 -0.14 20.86
N HIS A 371 15.68 -0.52 20.50
CA HIS A 371 14.90 0.19 19.48
C HIS A 371 14.55 1.61 19.95
N PRO A 372 14.72 2.67 19.14
CA PRO A 372 14.46 4.05 19.57
C PRO A 372 13.06 4.31 20.14
N MET A 373 12.04 3.57 19.69
CA MET A 373 10.69 3.63 20.26
C MET A 373 10.60 3.17 21.73
N MET A 374 11.64 2.52 22.29
CA MET A 374 11.69 2.19 23.71
C MET A 374 11.67 3.44 24.60
N THR A 375 12.16 4.58 24.08
CA THR A 375 12.00 5.90 24.72
C THR A 375 10.54 6.33 24.89
N PHE A 376 9.62 5.72 24.13
CA PHE A 376 8.17 5.94 24.20
C PHE A 376 7.44 4.92 25.09
N HIS A 377 8.17 4.12 25.88
CA HIS A 377 7.62 3.01 26.68
C HIS A 377 6.96 1.90 25.84
N ALA A 378 7.56 1.60 24.69
CA ALA A 378 7.05 0.61 23.72
C ALA A 378 7.39 -0.86 24.06
N SER A 379 7.84 -1.18 25.26
CA SER A 379 8.26 -2.54 25.64
C SER A 379 7.15 -3.57 25.48
N HIS A 380 5.89 -3.16 25.66
CA HIS A 380 4.69 -3.98 25.48
C HIS A 380 4.44 -4.40 24.01
N LEU A 381 5.13 -3.80 23.04
CA LEU A 381 5.02 -4.15 21.62
C LEU A 381 6.02 -5.22 21.18
N ILE A 382 6.99 -5.59 22.02
CA ILE A 382 7.96 -6.64 21.69
C ILE A 382 7.22 -7.97 21.50
N GLY A 383 7.44 -8.64 20.35
CA GLY A 383 6.81 -9.91 20.02
C GLY A 383 5.32 -9.81 19.64
N THR A 384 4.81 -8.61 19.38
CA THR A 384 3.42 -8.37 18.94
C THR A 384 3.28 -8.25 17.42
N ASP A 385 4.37 -8.55 16.70
CA ASP A 385 4.54 -8.34 15.27
C ASP A 385 3.50 -9.12 14.45
N VAL A 386 2.97 -8.48 13.41
CA VAL A 386 2.08 -9.08 12.43
C VAL A 386 2.72 -8.91 11.06
N TYR A 387 3.02 -10.01 10.39
CA TYR A 387 3.68 -10.00 9.09
C TYR A 387 2.62 -10.12 8.00
N LEU A 388 2.35 -9.02 7.28
CA LEU A 388 1.27 -8.98 6.29
C LEU A 388 1.50 -9.92 5.11
N ASP A 389 2.76 -10.27 4.85
CA ASP A 389 3.22 -11.24 3.86
C ASP A 389 3.23 -12.69 4.33
N ASP A 390 2.68 -12.98 5.51
CA ASP A 390 2.46 -14.32 6.06
C ASP A 390 0.96 -14.46 6.42
N SER A 391 0.23 -15.29 5.67
CA SER A 391 -1.20 -15.45 5.89
C SER A 391 -1.53 -15.98 7.28
N ASP A 392 -0.73 -16.90 7.81
CA ASP A 392 -0.98 -17.50 9.13
C ASP A 392 -0.77 -16.45 10.24
N SER A 393 0.25 -15.59 10.09
CA SER A 393 0.52 -14.47 11.00
C SER A 393 -0.66 -13.51 11.09
N VAL A 394 -1.21 -13.08 9.94
CA VAL A 394 -2.33 -12.13 9.90
C VAL A 394 -3.61 -12.76 10.48
N HIS A 395 -3.95 -13.99 10.06
CA HIS A 395 -5.16 -14.67 10.55
C HIS A 395 -5.10 -14.90 12.07
N ALA A 396 -3.96 -15.38 12.59
CA ALA A 396 -3.79 -15.58 14.03
C ALA A 396 -3.94 -14.27 14.82
N ALA A 397 -3.36 -13.17 14.32
CA ALA A 397 -3.47 -11.87 14.98
C ALA A 397 -4.91 -11.30 14.96
N VAL A 398 -5.62 -11.47 13.84
CA VAL A 398 -7.02 -11.04 13.70
C VAL A 398 -7.94 -11.90 14.57
N GLN A 399 -7.76 -13.23 14.58
CA GLN A 399 -8.50 -14.16 15.45
C GLN A 399 -8.26 -13.84 16.93
N HIS A 400 -7.02 -13.52 17.32
CA HIS A 400 -6.72 -13.10 18.68
C HIS A 400 -7.49 -11.84 19.07
N ALA A 401 -7.51 -10.83 18.20
CA ALA A 401 -8.27 -9.60 18.46
C ALA A 401 -9.79 -9.87 18.57
N ALA A 402 -10.34 -10.76 17.75
CA ALA A 402 -11.73 -11.19 17.87
C ALA A 402 -12.00 -11.90 19.21
N ASN A 403 -11.13 -12.82 19.61
CA ASN A 403 -11.24 -13.57 20.87
C ASN A 403 -11.14 -12.67 22.11
N GLU A 404 -10.38 -11.58 22.03
CA GLU A 404 -10.32 -10.55 23.09
C GLU A 404 -11.58 -9.66 23.14
N GLY A 405 -12.52 -9.82 22.21
CA GLY A 405 -13.78 -9.09 22.19
C GLY A 405 -13.70 -7.70 21.53
N TYR A 406 -12.64 -7.42 20.75
CA TYR A 406 -12.59 -6.18 19.98
C TYR A 406 -13.59 -6.21 18.82
N ARG A 407 -14.32 -5.10 18.61
CA ARG A 407 -15.24 -4.95 17.46
C ARG A 407 -14.51 -4.70 16.14
N GLY A 408 -13.24 -4.32 16.19
CA GLY A 408 -12.47 -3.98 15.01
C GLY A 408 -11.02 -3.60 15.27
N ILE A 409 -10.32 -3.29 14.19
CA ILE A 409 -8.92 -2.85 14.19
C ILE A 409 -8.82 -1.42 13.63
N VAL A 410 -8.10 -0.55 14.33
CA VAL A 410 -7.67 0.75 13.81
C VAL A 410 -6.23 0.62 13.33
N LEU A 411 -6.03 0.71 12.02
CA LEU A 411 -4.72 0.73 11.40
C LEU A 411 -4.17 2.15 11.39
N VAL A 412 -3.10 2.38 12.16
CA VAL A 412 -2.42 3.67 12.23
C VAL A 412 -1.37 3.73 11.13
N VAL A 413 -1.58 4.62 10.17
CA VAL A 413 -0.63 4.90 9.10
C VAL A 413 0.17 6.13 9.49
N PRO A 414 1.50 6.01 9.70
CA PRO A 414 2.32 7.16 10.04
C PRO A 414 2.38 8.14 8.87
N GLU A 415 2.72 9.40 9.17
CA GLU A 415 2.99 10.37 8.13
C GLU A 415 4.20 9.90 7.30
N GLU A 416 4.19 10.14 5.98
CA GLU A 416 5.26 9.67 5.12
C GLU A 416 6.61 10.23 5.55
N GLY A 417 7.52 9.31 5.91
CA GLY A 417 8.87 9.61 6.38
C GLY A 417 8.92 10.22 7.78
N ALA A 418 7.93 9.93 8.62
CA ALA A 418 7.97 10.21 10.06
C ALA A 418 7.73 8.93 10.88
N SER A 419 8.26 8.88 12.11
CA SER A 419 7.96 7.81 13.06
C SER A 419 6.50 7.86 13.55
N PHE A 420 6.12 6.96 14.45
CA PHE A 420 4.89 7.13 15.24
C PHE A 420 5.11 8.15 16.36
N GLN A 421 4.03 8.80 16.80
CA GLN A 421 4.02 9.68 17.99
C GLN A 421 3.98 8.86 19.28
N ARG A 422 4.52 9.37 20.39
CA ARG A 422 4.60 8.63 21.66
C ARG A 422 3.25 8.14 22.14
N GLU A 423 2.22 9.00 22.10
CA GLU A 423 0.93 8.68 22.71
C GLU A 423 0.16 7.58 21.98
N ILE A 424 0.34 7.44 20.66
CA ILE A 424 -0.26 6.30 19.94
C ILE A 424 0.53 5.02 20.15
N VAL A 425 1.86 5.11 20.30
CA VAL A 425 2.72 3.96 20.59
C VAL A 425 2.32 3.33 21.93
N LYS A 426 2.07 4.15 22.96
CA LYS A 426 1.58 3.68 24.27
C LYS A 426 0.22 2.97 24.23
N LYS A 427 -0.62 3.29 23.24
CA LYS A 427 -1.99 2.73 23.10
C LYS A 427 -2.05 1.57 22.09
N ALA A 428 -0.99 1.38 21.30
CA ALA A 428 -0.93 0.31 20.32
C ALA A 428 -0.86 -1.06 21.00
N ARG A 429 -1.36 -2.07 20.30
CA ARG A 429 -1.29 -3.48 20.74
C ARG A 429 -0.39 -4.33 19.85
N ARG A 430 -0.20 -3.92 18.59
CA ARG A 430 0.54 -4.67 17.57
C ARG A 430 1.23 -3.74 16.59
N ILE A 431 2.26 -4.26 15.92
CA ILE A 431 2.91 -3.62 14.78
C ILE A 431 2.74 -4.52 13.56
N ALA A 432 2.10 -3.99 12.52
CA ALA A 432 1.89 -4.68 11.25
C ALA A 432 2.98 -4.27 10.26
N TYR A 433 3.82 -5.23 9.87
CA TYR A 433 4.88 -5.05 8.89
C TYR A 433 4.39 -5.45 7.52
N VAL A 434 4.66 -4.62 6.50
CA VAL A 434 4.29 -4.93 5.11
C VAL A 434 4.91 -6.24 4.63
N VAL A 435 6.16 -6.51 5.01
CA VAL A 435 6.93 -7.72 4.66
C VAL A 435 7.77 -8.10 5.88
N HIS A 436 8.05 -9.36 6.16
CA HIS A 436 8.97 -9.73 7.24
C HIS A 436 10.36 -9.06 7.06
N PRO A 437 10.98 -8.44 8.10
CA PRO A 437 12.25 -7.72 7.97
C PRO A 437 13.38 -8.50 7.26
N ASP A 438 13.50 -9.80 7.53
CA ASP A 438 14.52 -10.67 6.92
C ASP A 438 14.36 -10.89 5.41
N ARG A 439 13.18 -10.62 4.85
CA ARG A 439 12.88 -10.78 3.43
C ARG A 439 13.20 -9.51 2.63
N LEU A 440 13.58 -8.43 3.31
CA LEU A 440 13.89 -7.15 2.67
C LEU A 440 15.35 -7.06 2.23
N ALA A 441 15.54 -6.50 1.05
CA ALA A 441 16.84 -6.08 0.56
C ALA A 441 17.31 -4.79 1.26
N ARG A 442 17.71 -4.89 2.54
CA ARG A 442 18.02 -3.73 3.41
C ARG A 442 18.99 -2.70 2.81
N LYS A 443 19.92 -3.13 1.96
CA LYS A 443 20.92 -2.25 1.34
C LYS A 443 20.38 -1.37 0.21
N VAL A 444 19.25 -1.74 -0.40
CA VAL A 444 18.72 -1.09 -1.61
C VAL A 444 17.27 -0.64 -1.46
N GLN A 445 16.49 -1.26 -0.57
CA GLN A 445 15.09 -0.90 -0.34
C GLN A 445 14.95 0.52 0.25
N ARG A 446 13.80 1.16 0.04
CA ARG A 446 13.55 2.55 0.45
C ARG A 446 12.16 2.79 1.09
N GLY A 447 11.51 1.74 1.59
CA GLY A 447 10.19 1.82 2.21
C GLY A 447 9.07 2.16 1.24
N LEU A 448 7.83 2.06 1.72
CA LEU A 448 6.62 2.41 0.98
C LEU A 448 5.97 3.66 1.58
N ASN A 449 5.33 4.48 0.76
CA ASN A 449 4.48 5.55 1.29
C ASN A 449 3.19 5.01 1.90
N GLY A 450 2.45 5.90 2.56
CA GLY A 450 1.14 5.57 3.14
C GLY A 450 0.12 5.04 2.13
N ALA A 451 0.14 5.48 0.88
CA ALA A 451 -0.81 5.00 -0.13
C ALA A 451 -0.58 3.53 -0.51
N LEU A 452 0.67 3.11 -0.72
CA LEU A 452 0.99 1.74 -1.12
C LEU A 452 0.90 0.77 0.05
N SER A 453 1.48 1.16 1.19
CA SER A 453 1.48 0.33 2.40
C SER A 453 0.08 0.11 2.97
N SER A 454 -0.78 1.16 3.00
CA SER A 454 -2.16 0.99 3.47
C SER A 454 -3.02 0.17 2.52
N ALA A 455 -2.78 0.22 1.21
CA ALA A 455 -3.49 -0.62 0.25
C ALA A 455 -3.23 -2.11 0.51
N ILE A 456 -1.96 -2.48 0.67
CA ILE A 456 -1.55 -3.84 1.05
C ILE A 456 -2.18 -4.21 2.39
N ALA A 457 -1.96 -3.39 3.43
CA ALA A 457 -2.39 -3.72 4.78
C ALA A 457 -3.90 -3.89 4.90
N LEU A 458 -4.69 -2.99 4.31
CA LEU A 458 -6.15 -3.07 4.36
C LEU A 458 -6.67 -4.29 3.59
N GLU A 459 -6.05 -4.64 2.46
CA GLU A 459 -6.40 -5.87 1.74
C GLU A 459 -6.15 -7.10 2.61
N ARG A 460 -4.93 -7.27 3.12
CA ARG A 460 -4.53 -8.42 3.94
C ARG A 460 -5.38 -8.55 5.20
N LEU A 461 -5.65 -7.44 5.88
CA LEU A 461 -6.50 -7.43 7.08
C LEU A 461 -7.95 -7.74 6.76
N ARG A 462 -8.52 -7.18 5.69
CA ARG A 462 -9.91 -7.45 5.30
C ARG A 462 -10.08 -8.93 4.92
N THR A 463 -9.13 -9.46 4.16
CA THR A 463 -9.07 -10.88 3.79
C THR A 463 -9.04 -11.78 5.02
N ALA A 464 -8.18 -11.50 6.00
CA ALA A 464 -8.14 -12.26 7.25
C ALA A 464 -9.42 -12.12 8.09
N ILE A 465 -10.04 -10.93 8.12
CA ILE A 465 -11.31 -10.69 8.82
C ILE A 465 -12.45 -11.49 8.19
N ASP A 466 -12.52 -11.56 6.86
CA ASP A 466 -13.56 -12.34 6.18
C ASP A 466 -13.38 -13.86 6.36
N GLY A 467 -12.16 -14.30 6.72
CA GLY A 467 -11.82 -15.67 7.09
C GLY A 467 -12.10 -16.04 8.55
N LEU A 468 -12.53 -15.10 9.39
CA LEU A 468 -12.95 -15.40 10.77
C LEU A 468 -14.18 -16.31 10.77
N GLN A 469 -14.10 -17.41 11.53
CA GLN A 469 -15.18 -18.40 11.69
C GLN A 469 -16.12 -18.08 12.84
#